data_AF-A0A1M3FG79-F1
#
_entry.id   AF-A0A1M3FG79-F1
#
_cell.length_a   1.000
_cell.length_b   1.000
_cell.length_c   1.000
_cell.angle_alpha   90.00
_cell.angle_beta   90.00
_cell.angle_gamma   90.00
#
_symmetry.space_group_name_H-M   'P 1'
#
loop_
_entity.id
_entity.type
_entity.pdbx_description
1 polymer ?
#
loop_
_entity_poly.entity_id
_entity_poly.type
_entity_poly.pdbx_seq_one_letter_code
_entity_poly.pdbx_strand_id
1 'polypeptide(L)' 'MTISTDHELLTVAEAAERLRVTTRFIRMLIADGTLPALRLGRRAIRLRKDDVDHVLRPIGR' A
#
# COMPACT_ATOMS: atom_id res chain seq x y z
N MET A 1 20.30 7.19 3.44
CA MET A 1 20.82 5.97 2.79
C MET A 1 20.38 4.79 3.63
N THR A 2 19.25 4.17 3.26
CA THR A 2 18.83 2.82 3.66
C THR A 2 17.89 2.35 2.57
N ILE A 3 18.45 1.63 1.60
CA ILE A 3 17.68 0.86 0.64
C ILE A 3 17.13 -0.34 1.40
N SER A 4 15.83 -0.31 1.75
CA SER A 4 15.14 -1.47 2.30
C SER A 4 15.14 -2.55 1.21
N THR A 5 16.06 -3.51 1.31
CA THR A 5 16.27 -4.58 0.32
C THR A 5 15.22 -5.69 0.41
N ASP A 6 14.06 -5.42 1.00
CA ASP A 6 12.94 -6.36 1.00
C ASP A 6 11.79 -5.75 0.20
N HIS A 7 11.83 -5.98 -1.12
CA HIS A 7 10.79 -5.53 -2.04
C HIS A 7 9.56 -6.43 -1.90
N GLU A 8 9.03 -6.58 -0.69
CA GLU A 8 7.84 -7.37 -0.44
C GLU A 8 6.64 -6.66 -1.08
N LEU A 9 6.09 -7.30 -2.13
CA LEU A 9 4.96 -6.79 -2.89
C LEU A 9 3.68 -7.39 -2.33
N LEU A 10 2.79 -6.52 -1.86
CA LEU A 10 1.47 -6.88 -1.37
C LEU A 10 0.43 -6.71 -2.47
N THR A 11 -0.57 -7.56 -2.46
CA THR A 11 -1.85 -7.33 -3.13
C THR A 11 -2.69 -6.32 -2.36
N VAL A 12 -3.76 -5.83 -2.99
CA VAL A 12 -4.73 -4.95 -2.33
C VAL A 12 -5.39 -5.64 -1.12
N ALA A 13 -5.59 -6.97 -1.18
CA ALA A 13 -6.18 -7.73 -0.09
C ALA A 13 -5.21 -7.82 1.10
N GLU A 14 -3.96 -8.22 0.86
CA GLU A 14 -2.93 -8.32 1.91
C GLU A 14 -2.64 -6.96 2.56
N ALA A 15 -2.59 -5.87 1.79
CA ALA A 15 -2.44 -4.52 2.33
C ALA A 15 -3.63 -4.12 3.22
N ALA A 16 -4.85 -4.49 2.84
CA ALA A 16 -6.05 -4.22 3.62
C ALA A 16 -6.06 -4.99 4.94
N GLU A 17 -5.68 -6.27 4.90
CA GLU A 17 -5.54 -7.11 6.11
C GLU A 17 -4.46 -6.56 7.05
N ARG A 18 -3.31 -6.15 6.50
CA ARG A 18 -2.19 -5.58 7.26
C ARG A 18 -2.59 -4.32 8.02
N LEU A 19 -3.28 -3.38 7.35
CA LEU A 19 -3.75 -2.15 7.96
C LEU A 19 -5.08 -2.30 8.71
N ARG A 20 -5.67 -3.51 8.73
CA ARG A 20 -6.99 -3.79 9.34
C ARG A 20 -8.11 -2.88 8.79
N VAL A 21 -8.08 -2.63 7.49
CA VAL A 21 -9.06 -1.80 6.77
C VAL A 21 -9.75 -2.61 5.67
N THR A 22 -10.73 -1.99 5.00
CA THR A 22 -11.38 -2.60 3.84
C THR A 22 -10.52 -2.46 2.59
N THR A 23 -10.64 -3.41 1.65
CA THR A 23 -10.01 -3.30 0.33
C THR A 23 -10.50 -2.08 -0.46
N ARG A 24 -11.73 -1.61 -0.20
CA ARG A 24 -12.27 -0.36 -0.74
C ARG A 24 -11.43 0.85 -0.31
N PHE A 25 -11.04 0.91 0.96
CA PHE A 25 -10.21 2.01 1.48
C PHE A 25 -8.84 2.04 0.81
N ILE A 26 -8.18 0.89 0.66
CA ILE A 26 -6.92 0.79 -0.08
C ILE A 26 -7.09 1.27 -1.53
N ARG A 27 -8.14 0.85 -2.24
CA ARG A 27 -8.42 1.31 -3.62
C ARG A 27 -8.66 2.82 -3.70
N MET A 28 -9.32 3.39 -2.68
CA MET A 28 -9.52 4.83 -2.58
C MET A 28 -8.17 5.56 -2.44
N LEU A 29 -7.28 5.09 -1.56
CA LEU A 29 -5.94 5.66 -1.40
C LEU A 29 -5.10 5.60 -2.68
N ILE A 30 -5.22 4.51 -3.44
CA ILE A 30 -4.56 4.38 -4.75
C ILE A 30 -5.14 5.37 -5.76
N ALA A 31 -6.47 5.50 -5.81
CA ALA A 31 -7.14 6.42 -6.72
C ALA A 31 -6.84 7.89 -6.40
N ASP A 32 -6.70 8.22 -5.12
CA ASP A 32 -6.31 9.53 -4.60
C ASP A 32 -4.81 9.82 -4.81
N GLY A 33 -4.01 8.80 -5.14
CA GLY A 33 -2.56 8.93 -5.33
C GLY A 33 -1.76 8.94 -4.03
N THR A 34 -2.42 8.87 -2.87
CA THR A 34 -1.78 8.80 -1.56
C THR A 34 -0.99 7.50 -1.35
N LEU A 35 -1.45 6.39 -1.94
CA LEU A 35 -0.74 5.11 -1.88
C LEU A 35 -0.24 4.69 -3.28
N PRO A 36 1.09 4.73 -3.52
CA PRO A 36 1.68 4.27 -4.78
C PRO A 36 1.35 2.81 -5.07
N ALA A 37 0.94 2.55 -6.31
CA ALA A 37 0.61 1.22 -6.78
C ALA A 37 1.36 0.88 -8.07
N LEU A 38 1.87 -0.34 -8.13
CA LEU A 38 2.57 -0.90 -9.27
C LEU A 38 1.62 -1.79 -10.08
N ARG A 39 1.60 -1.61 -11.40
CA ARG A 39 0.79 -2.43 -12.30
C ARG A 39 1.61 -3.64 -12.78
N LEU A 40 1.20 -4.84 -12.41
CA LEU A 40 1.82 -6.13 -12.82
C LEU A 40 1.01 -6.79 -13.95
N GLY A 41 0.46 -6.00 -14.87
CA GLY A 41 -0.35 -6.45 -16.00
C GLY A 41 -1.75 -5.84 -16.07
N ARG A 42 -2.60 -6.41 -16.94
CA ARG A 42 -3.91 -5.81 -17.27
C ARG A 42 -4.89 -5.74 -16.10
N ARG A 43 -4.81 -6.68 -15.15
CA ARG A 43 -5.71 -6.79 -13.99
C ARG A 43 -5.00 -6.91 -12.63
N ALA A 44 -3.67 -7.05 -12.62
CA ALA A 44 -2.90 -7.26 -11.40
C ALA A 44 -2.25 -5.96 -10.94
N ILE A 45 -2.48 -5.60 -9.69
CA ILE A 45 -1.86 -4.46 -9.00
C ILE A 45 -1.05 -5.02 -7.82
N ARG A 46 0.08 -4.37 -7.53
CA ARG A 46 0.95 -4.64 -6.40
C ARG A 46 1.27 -3.34 -5.66
N LEU A 47 1.52 -3.46 -4.37
CA LEU A 47 1.83 -2.37 -3.46
C LEU A 47 3.16 -2.71 -2.81
N ARG A 48 4.05 -1.74 -2.65
CA ARG A 48 5.24 -1.99 -1.83
C ARG A 48 4.81 -1.97 -0.37
N LYS A 49 5.28 -2.94 0.41
CA LYS A 49 5.00 -3.01 1.85
C LYS A 49 5.38 -1.71 2.58
N ASP A 50 6.55 -1.16 2.26
CA ASP A 50 7.02 0.10 2.85
C ASP A 50 6.03 1.25 2.58
N ASP A 51 5.54 1.38 1.34
CA ASP A 51 4.57 2.42 0.97
C ASP A 51 3.25 2.26 1.76
N VAL A 52 2.80 1.01 1.98
CA VAL A 52 1.60 0.70 2.77
C VAL A 52 1.78 1.10 4.24
N ASP A 53 2.94 0.80 4.82
CA ASP A 53 3.25 1.14 6.22
C ASP A 53 3.40 2.65 6.42
N HIS A 54 3.92 3.36 5.42
CA HIS A 54 4.07 4.82 5.42
C HIS A 54 2.75 5.61 5.32
N VAL A 55 1.61 4.94 5.03
CA VAL A 55 0.29 5.58 5.07
C VAL A 55 -0.09 5.98 6.50
N LEU A 56 0.38 5.25 7.51
CA LEU A 56 0.05 5.51 8.90
C LEU A 56 0.69 6.83 9.36
N ARG A 57 -0.16 7.79 9.73
CA ARG A 57 0.26 9.06 10.31
C ARG A 57 -0.32 9.19 11.72
N PRO A 58 0.47 9.65 12.71
CA PRO A 58 -0.03 9.89 14.05
C PRO A 58 -1.10 10.99 14.02
N ILE A 59 -2.16 10.80 14.80
CA ILE A 59 -3.19 11.82 15.02
C ILE A 59 -2.85 12.56 16.30
N GLY A 60 -2.48 13.83 16.19
CA GLY A 60 -2.11 14.70 17.32
C GLY A 60 -0.59 14.82 17.53
N ARG A 61 -0.16 16.03 17.92
CA ARG A 61 1.19 16.34 18.41
C ARG A 61 1.08 16.78 19.87
#